data_AF-A0A962MD41-F1
#
_entry.id   AF-A0A962MD41-F1
#
_cell.length_a   1.000
_cell.length_b   1.000
_cell.length_c   1.000
_cell.angle_alpha   90.00
_cell.angle_beta   90.00
_cell.angle_gamma   90.00
#
_symmetry.space_group_name_H-M   'P 1'
#
loop_
_entity.id
_entity.type
_entity.pdbx_description
1 polymer ?
#
loop_
_entity_poly.entity_id
_entity_poly.type
_entity_poly.pdbx_seq_one_letter_code
_entity_poly.pdbx_strand_id
1 'polypeptide(L)'
;AAENVMKMAQEIGDPANAAEYVKRKRKNREPIMGFGHRVYRAEDPRARHMREGVKRLSVEMGQPQWYEILQAVVAAMQPYSRLGVNVNVDFYAGVVYYLHGVPEDLFVPIFAMGRVPGWTTQVLEQLDNNILIRPRLAYTGPESRDYIPIEQR
;
A
#
# COMPACT_ATOMS: atom_id res chain seq x y z
N ALA A 1 -0.87 -4.35 -0.92
CA ALA A 1 -1.45 -3.22 -0.16
C ALA A 1 -2.95 -3.11 -0.40
N ALA A 2 -3.39 -3.07 -1.67
CA ALA A 2 -4.81 -3.07 -2.05
C ALA A 2 -5.64 -4.20 -1.39
N GLU A 3 -5.15 -5.44 -1.36
CA GLU A 3 -5.81 -6.57 -0.68
C GLU A 3 -6.10 -6.28 0.79
N ASN A 4 -5.11 -5.73 1.50
CA ASN A 4 -5.22 -5.43 2.91
C ASN A 4 -6.12 -4.22 3.20
N VAL A 5 -6.38 -3.36 2.20
CA VAL A 5 -7.39 -2.29 2.35
C VAL A 5 -8.78 -2.89 2.40
N MET A 6 -9.07 -3.88 1.54
CA MET A 6 -10.36 -4.55 1.57
C MET A 6 -10.56 -5.31 2.89
N LYS A 7 -9.53 -6.03 3.36
CA LYS A 7 -9.54 -6.69 4.68
C LYS A 7 -9.81 -5.70 5.81
N MET A 8 -9.13 -4.55 5.79
CA MET A 8 -9.39 -3.48 6.76
C MET A 8 -10.84 -2.97 6.70
N ALA A 9 -11.40 -2.77 5.51
CA ALA A 9 -12.80 -2.34 5.36
C ALA A 9 -13.78 -3.40 5.89
N GLN A 10 -13.53 -4.68 5.65
CA GLN A 10 -14.31 -5.80 6.19
C GLN A 10 -14.19 -5.90 7.72
N GLU A 11 -12.99 -5.71 8.28
CA GLU A 11 -12.77 -5.68 9.74
C GLU A 11 -13.51 -4.52 10.42
N ILE A 12 -13.65 -3.38 9.73
CA ILE A 12 -14.40 -2.22 10.24
C ILE A 12 -15.90 -2.52 10.21
N GLY A 13 -16.40 -3.09 9.11
CA GLY A 13 -17.78 -3.56 8.92
C GLY A 13 -18.83 -2.46 8.79
N ASP A 14 -18.76 -1.41 9.60
CA ASP A 14 -19.68 -0.27 9.64
C ASP A 14 -18.89 1.06 9.68
N PRO A 15 -19.29 2.10 8.92
CA PRO A 15 -18.63 3.40 8.94
C PRO A 15 -18.45 4.01 10.33
N ALA A 16 -19.39 3.79 11.26
CA ALA A 16 -19.33 4.30 12.63
C ALA A 16 -18.15 3.72 13.42
N ASN A 17 -17.69 2.52 13.08
CA ASN A 17 -16.56 1.86 13.75
C ASN A 17 -15.19 2.37 13.28
N ALA A 18 -15.12 3.09 12.15
CA ALA A 18 -13.85 3.49 11.54
C ALA A 18 -12.98 4.36 12.47
N ALA A 19 -13.60 5.28 13.21
CA ALA A 19 -12.86 6.17 14.12
C ALA A 19 -12.17 5.41 15.26
N GLU A 20 -12.88 4.47 15.90
CA GLU A 20 -12.31 3.65 16.97
C GLU A 20 -11.27 2.67 16.42
N TYR A 21 -11.51 2.09 15.23
CA TYR A 21 -10.53 1.24 14.55
C TYR A 21 -9.21 1.98 14.30
N VAL A 22 -9.27 3.18 13.72
CA VAL A 22 -8.09 4.01 13.45
C VAL A 22 -7.38 4.37 14.75
N LYS A 23 -8.12 4.80 15.77
CA LYS A 23 -7.57 5.15 17.09
C LYS A 23 -6.82 3.96 17.72
N ARG A 24 -7.39 2.76 17.69
CA ARG A 24 -6.75 1.53 18.19
C ARG A 24 -5.45 1.23 17.46
N LYS A 25 -5.47 1.19 16.11
CA LYS A 25 -4.28 0.95 15.29
C LYS A 25 -3.18 1.97 15.59
N ARG A 26 -3.53 3.26 15.69
CA ARG A 26 -2.58 4.34 15.98
C ARG A 26 -2.00 4.24 17.40
N LYS A 27 -2.81 3.89 18.41
CA LYS A 27 -2.34 3.61 19.77
C LYS A 27 -1.29 2.49 19.79
N ASN A 28 -1.48 1.47 18.97
CA ASN A 28 -0.57 0.33 18.83
C ASN A 28 0.62 0.58 17.89
N ARG A 29 0.74 1.78 17.31
CA ARG A 29 1.74 2.12 16.28
C ARG A 29 1.65 1.23 15.02
N GLU A 30 0.47 0.71 14.73
CA GLU A 30 0.20 -0.07 13.52
C GLU A 30 -0.15 0.88 12.35
N PRO A 31 0.23 0.54 11.10
CA PRO A 31 -0.13 1.32 9.94
C PRO A 31 -1.63 1.19 9.62
N ILE A 32 -2.21 2.25 9.06
CA ILE A 32 -3.53 2.21 8.40
C ILE A 32 -3.28 1.94 6.93
N MET A 33 -3.90 0.88 6.41
CA MET A 33 -3.68 0.45 5.03
C MET A 33 -4.21 1.50 4.04
N GLY A 34 -3.43 1.75 2.97
CA GLY A 34 -3.75 2.77 1.97
C GLY A 34 -3.43 4.22 2.40
N PHE A 35 -2.72 4.43 3.51
CA PHE A 35 -2.22 5.74 3.93
C PHE A 35 -0.70 5.80 3.97
N GLY A 36 -0.16 6.97 3.63
CA GLY A 36 1.26 7.25 3.53
C GLY A 36 1.84 6.92 2.16
N HIS A 37 2.87 7.64 1.78
CA HIS A 37 3.61 7.44 0.55
C HIS A 37 5.08 7.82 0.76
N ARG A 38 6.01 7.16 0.07
CA ARG A 38 7.44 7.47 0.19
C ARG A 38 7.79 8.84 -0.36
N VAL A 39 7.05 9.29 -1.37
CA VAL A 39 7.28 10.56 -2.09
C VAL A 39 6.20 11.61 -1.79
N TYR A 40 4.94 11.20 -1.66
CA TYR A 40 3.82 12.14 -1.52
C TYR A 40 3.59 12.43 -0.04
N ARG A 41 3.70 13.71 0.32
CA ARG A 41 3.28 14.21 1.65
C ARG A 41 1.86 14.78 1.62
N ALA A 42 1.26 14.92 0.45
CA ALA A 42 -0.14 15.28 0.24
C ALA A 42 -0.92 14.07 -0.29
N GLU A 43 -2.21 14.26 -0.56
CA GLU A 43 -3.01 13.25 -1.25
C GLU A 43 -2.35 12.82 -2.58
N ASP A 44 -2.27 11.50 -2.80
CA ASP A 44 -1.82 10.93 -4.05
C ASP A 44 -2.78 11.33 -5.19
N PRO A 45 -2.30 11.93 -6.29
CA PRO A 45 -3.15 12.36 -7.39
C PRO A 45 -3.94 11.20 -8.01
N ARG A 46 -3.40 9.98 -7.99
CA ARG A 46 -4.09 8.79 -8.50
C ARG A 46 -5.29 8.43 -7.63
N ALA A 47 -5.12 8.53 -6.30
CA ALA A 47 -6.21 8.30 -5.36
C ALA A 47 -7.35 9.30 -5.58
N ARG A 48 -7.00 10.58 -5.82
CA ARG A 48 -7.96 11.63 -6.16
C ARG A 48 -8.79 11.27 -7.39
N HIS A 49 -8.15 10.77 -8.45
CA HIS A 49 -8.86 10.37 -9.68
C HIS A 49 -9.75 9.15 -9.49
N MET A 50 -9.38 8.21 -8.62
CA MET A 50 -10.17 7.01 -8.37
C MET A 50 -11.39 7.25 -7.48
N ARG A 51 -11.35 8.24 -6.57
CA ARG A 51 -12.37 8.46 -5.54
C ARG A 51 -13.81 8.49 -6.08
N GLU A 52 -14.05 9.31 -7.11
CA GLU A 52 -15.39 9.44 -7.71
C GLU A 52 -15.81 8.17 -8.44
N GLY A 53 -14.85 7.49 -9.08
CA GLY A 53 -15.08 6.20 -9.71
C GLY A 53 -15.56 5.14 -8.72
N VAL A 54 -14.89 5.04 -7.56
CA VAL A 54 -15.29 4.10 -6.50
C VAL A 54 -16.67 4.42 -5.97
N LYS A 55 -16.96 5.70 -5.69
CA LYS A 55 -18.29 6.11 -5.24
C LYS A 55 -19.39 5.63 -6.17
N ARG A 56 -19.25 5.89 -7.47
CA ARG A 56 -20.24 5.47 -8.49
C ARG A 56 -20.34 3.96 -8.58
N LEU A 57 -19.20 3.26 -8.63
CA LEU A 57 -19.15 1.80 -8.71
C LEU A 57 -19.81 1.14 -7.49
N SER A 58 -19.56 1.66 -6.28
CA SER A 58 -20.19 1.13 -5.06
C SER A 58 -21.72 1.23 -5.10
N VAL A 59 -22.26 2.33 -5.63
CA VAL A 59 -23.72 2.50 -5.81
C VAL A 59 -24.24 1.56 -6.90
N GLU A 60 -23.57 1.50 -8.05
CA GLU A 60 -23.96 0.65 -9.18
C GLU A 60 -24.01 -0.84 -8.80
N MET A 61 -23.02 -1.30 -8.03
CA MET A 61 -22.94 -2.67 -7.54
C MET A 61 -23.83 -2.95 -6.32
N GLY A 62 -24.65 -1.98 -5.88
CA GLY A 62 -25.55 -2.11 -4.73
C GLY A 62 -24.84 -2.28 -3.39
N GLN A 63 -23.57 -1.87 -3.29
CA GLN A 63 -22.74 -1.98 -2.10
C GLN A 63 -22.12 -0.63 -1.68
N PRO A 64 -22.93 0.42 -1.43
CA PRO A 64 -22.44 1.75 -1.07
C PRO A 64 -21.64 1.78 0.24
N GLN A 65 -21.90 0.84 1.14
CA GLN A 65 -21.28 0.76 2.47
C GLN A 65 -19.75 0.72 2.42
N TRP A 66 -19.16 0.12 1.37
CA TRP A 66 -17.69 0.06 1.25
C TRP A 66 -17.09 1.43 1.02
N TYR A 67 -17.71 2.25 0.16
CA TYR A 67 -17.28 3.63 -0.02
C TYR A 67 -17.46 4.46 1.25
N GLU A 68 -18.58 4.27 1.96
CA GLU A 68 -18.86 4.97 3.23
C GLU A 68 -17.83 4.64 4.30
N ILE A 69 -17.44 3.37 4.45
CA ILE A 69 -16.36 2.94 5.35
C ILE A 69 -15.05 3.63 4.98
N LEU A 70 -14.68 3.65 3.69
CA LEU A 70 -13.47 4.33 3.22
C LEU A 70 -13.49 5.83 3.56
N GLN A 71 -14.62 6.52 3.37
CA GLN A 71 -14.75 7.93 3.72
C GLN A 71 -14.64 8.18 5.22
N ALA A 72 -15.23 7.29 6.04
CA ALA A 72 -15.11 7.37 7.49
C ALA A 72 -13.66 7.17 7.97
N VAL A 73 -12.91 6.27 7.33
CA VAL A 73 -11.47 6.10 7.58
C VAL A 73 -10.69 7.35 7.17
N VAL A 74 -10.99 7.96 6.02
CA VAL A 74 -10.36 9.22 5.57
C VAL A 74 -10.60 10.33 6.57
N ALA A 75 -11.83 10.49 7.06
CA ALA A 75 -12.18 11.47 8.09
C ALA A 75 -11.42 11.22 9.39
N ALA A 76 -11.39 9.98 9.88
CA ALA A 76 -10.64 9.59 11.08
C ALA A 76 -9.12 9.81 10.95
N MET A 77 -8.60 9.73 9.72
CA MET A 77 -7.19 9.94 9.40
C MET A 77 -6.80 11.40 9.15
N GLN A 78 -7.76 12.32 9.01
CA GLN A 78 -7.51 13.74 8.72
C GLN A 78 -6.48 14.40 9.67
N PRO A 79 -6.47 14.16 11.00
CA PRO A 79 -5.52 14.81 11.91
C PRO A 79 -4.05 14.42 11.67
N TYR A 80 -3.80 13.33 10.94
CA TYR A 80 -2.46 12.84 10.61
C TYR A 80 -1.94 13.40 9.27
N SER A 81 -2.79 14.07 8.47
CA SER A 81 -2.38 14.73 7.23
C SER A 81 -1.28 15.76 7.45
N ARG A 82 -1.27 16.45 8.61
CA ARG A 82 -0.21 17.37 9.04
C ARG A 82 1.17 16.71 9.18
N LEU A 83 1.21 15.39 9.35
CA LEU A 83 2.43 14.58 9.40
C LEU A 83 2.83 14.06 8.01
N GLY A 84 2.12 14.47 6.96
CA GLY A 84 2.30 13.99 5.59
C GLY A 84 1.66 12.63 5.32
N VAL A 85 0.85 12.10 6.24
CA VAL A 85 0.21 10.79 6.10
C VAL A 85 -1.16 10.96 5.45
N ASN A 86 -1.22 10.77 4.14
CA ASN A 86 -2.42 10.94 3.32
C ASN A 86 -2.76 9.67 2.53
N VAL A 87 -3.96 9.64 1.95
CA VAL A 87 -4.43 8.51 1.14
C VAL A 87 -3.53 8.29 -0.09
N ASN A 88 -3.29 7.02 -0.43
CA ASN A 88 -2.55 6.60 -1.61
C ASN A 88 -3.45 5.80 -2.58
N VAL A 89 -2.92 5.50 -3.78
CA VAL A 89 -3.67 4.81 -4.83
C VAL A 89 -4.26 3.45 -4.40
N ASP A 90 -3.57 2.71 -3.53
CA ASP A 90 -3.99 1.37 -3.11
C ASP A 90 -5.30 1.40 -2.32
N PHE A 91 -5.59 2.52 -1.65
CA PHE A 91 -6.79 2.69 -0.82
C PHE A 91 -8.09 2.51 -1.59
N TYR A 92 -8.16 3.07 -2.80
CA TYR A 92 -9.35 2.95 -3.64
C TYR A 92 -9.28 1.72 -4.55
N ALA A 93 -8.07 1.32 -4.98
CA ALA A 93 -7.90 0.16 -5.85
C ALA A 93 -8.44 -1.14 -5.24
N GLY A 94 -8.23 -1.38 -3.94
CA GLY A 94 -8.72 -2.59 -3.27
C GLY A 94 -10.23 -2.77 -3.37
N VAL A 95 -10.98 -1.70 -3.15
CA VAL A 95 -12.46 -1.73 -3.24
C VAL A 95 -12.93 -1.86 -4.68
N VAL A 96 -12.25 -1.25 -5.65
CA VAL A 96 -12.59 -1.42 -7.08
C VAL A 96 -12.51 -2.90 -7.49
N TYR A 97 -11.41 -3.57 -7.18
CA TYR A 97 -11.24 -4.98 -7.54
C TYR A 97 -12.26 -5.87 -6.84
N TYR A 98 -12.50 -5.63 -5.54
CA TYR A 98 -13.50 -6.37 -4.78
C TYR A 98 -14.91 -6.21 -5.37
N LEU A 99 -15.32 -4.99 -5.69
CA LEU A 99 -16.65 -4.71 -6.26
C LEU A 99 -16.84 -5.37 -7.63
N HIS A 100 -15.78 -5.52 -8.42
CA HIS A 100 -15.80 -6.27 -9.67
C HIS A 100 -15.74 -7.79 -9.50
N GLY A 101 -15.75 -8.31 -8.26
CA GLY A 101 -15.71 -9.75 -7.99
C GLY A 101 -14.36 -10.39 -8.33
N VAL A 102 -13.30 -9.60 -8.42
CA VAL A 102 -11.95 -10.11 -8.65
C VAL A 102 -11.48 -10.86 -7.38
N PRO A 103 -11.00 -12.11 -7.50
CA PRO A 103 -10.35 -12.81 -6.40
C PRO A 103 -9.17 -12.01 -5.81
N GLU A 104 -9.04 -11.98 -4.48
CA GLU A 104 -8.03 -11.16 -3.79
C GLU A 104 -6.59 -11.49 -4.24
N ASP A 105 -6.30 -12.77 -4.49
CA ASP A 105 -5.01 -13.25 -4.97
C ASP A 105 -4.65 -12.77 -6.38
N LEU A 106 -5.61 -12.19 -7.12
CA LEU A 106 -5.40 -11.59 -8.44
C LEU A 106 -5.15 -10.07 -8.41
N PHE A 107 -5.20 -9.42 -7.25
CA PHE A 107 -4.99 -7.97 -7.16
C PHE A 107 -3.56 -7.58 -7.58
N VAL A 108 -2.57 -8.32 -7.09
CA VAL A 108 -1.15 -8.10 -7.47
C VAL A 108 -0.89 -8.43 -8.94
N PRO A 109 -1.38 -9.56 -9.51
CA PRO A 109 -1.32 -9.80 -10.95
C PRO A 109 -1.89 -8.66 -11.81
N ILE A 110 -3.05 -8.10 -11.46
CA ILE A 110 -3.64 -6.97 -12.19
C ILE A 110 -2.75 -5.72 -12.08
N PHE A 111 -2.25 -5.43 -10.88
CA PHE A 111 -1.28 -4.35 -10.69
C PHE A 111 -0.04 -4.56 -11.56
N ALA A 112 0.51 -5.78 -11.61
CA ALA A 112 1.66 -6.12 -12.44
C ALA A 112 1.37 -5.89 -13.92
N MET A 113 0.22 -6.31 -14.44
CA MET A 113 -0.18 -6.04 -15.82
C MET A 113 -0.17 -4.54 -16.15
N GLY A 114 -0.72 -3.71 -15.26
CA GLY A 114 -0.68 -2.25 -15.42
C GLY A 114 0.74 -1.66 -15.27
N ARG A 115 1.66 -2.39 -14.62
CA ARG A 115 3.04 -1.94 -14.39
C ARG A 115 4.05 -2.37 -15.43
N VAL A 116 3.82 -3.50 -16.10
CA VAL A 116 4.72 -4.07 -17.11
C VAL A 116 5.18 -3.04 -18.15
N PRO A 117 4.31 -2.21 -18.76
CA PRO A 117 4.78 -1.23 -19.74
C PRO A 117 5.86 -0.29 -19.19
N GLY A 118 5.68 0.22 -17.96
CA GLY A 118 6.66 1.10 -17.35
C GLY A 118 7.93 0.38 -16.89
N TRP A 119 7.84 -0.89 -16.46
CA TRP A 119 9.04 -1.69 -16.18
C TRP A 119 9.85 -1.95 -17.45
N THR A 120 9.17 -2.31 -18.55
CA THR A 120 9.82 -2.51 -19.85
C THR A 120 10.48 -1.23 -20.33
N THR A 121 9.81 -0.08 -20.25
CA THR A 121 10.42 1.21 -20.60
C THR A 121 11.67 1.50 -19.78
N GLN A 122 11.63 1.32 -18.45
CA GLN A 122 12.81 1.54 -17.60
C GLN A 122 13.97 0.59 -17.93
N VAL A 123 13.68 -0.65 -18.32
CA VAL A 123 14.71 -1.60 -18.79
C VAL A 123 15.34 -1.11 -20.10
N LEU A 124 14.54 -0.64 -21.05
CA LEU A 124 15.06 -0.09 -22.31
C LEU A 124 15.93 1.15 -22.06
N GLU A 125 15.48 2.08 -21.22
CA GLU A 125 16.25 3.26 -20.83
C GLU A 125 17.59 2.90 -20.16
N GLN A 126 17.59 1.86 -19.32
CA GLN A 126 18.82 1.34 -18.71
C GLN A 126 19.73 0.69 -19.75
N LEU A 127 19.20 0.00 -20.76
CA LEU A 127 20.02 -0.61 -21.82
C LEU A 127 20.67 0.44 -22.73
N ASP A 128 19.99 1.55 -23.00
CA ASP A 128 20.52 2.67 -23.79
C ASP A 128 21.69 3.39 -23.11
N ASN A 129 21.71 3.45 -21.78
CA ASN A 129 22.80 4.03 -20.99
C ASN A 129 23.21 3.11 -19.82
N ASN A 130 23.77 1.95 -20.16
CA ASN A 130 23.92 0.85 -19.22
C ASN A 130 25.04 1.03 -18.19
N ILE A 131 24.66 1.45 -16.99
CA ILE A 131 25.52 1.48 -15.80
C ILE A 131 25.21 0.26 -14.91
N LEU A 132 26.23 -0.57 -14.65
CA LEU A 132 26.08 -1.73 -13.76
C LEU A 132 25.70 -1.30 -12.33
N ILE A 133 24.54 -1.75 -11.86
CA ILE A 133 24.10 -1.56 -10.48
C ILE A 133 24.81 -2.57 -9.58
N ARG A 134 25.89 -2.14 -8.90
CA ARG A 134 26.69 -2.98 -7.99
C ARG A 134 26.91 -2.30 -6.63
N PRO A 135 25.92 -2.30 -5.72
CA PRO A 135 26.09 -1.75 -4.38
C PRO A 135 27.14 -2.54 -3.59
N ARG A 136 27.84 -1.87 -2.66
CA ARG A 136 28.77 -2.50 -1.72
C ARG A 136 28.08 -2.72 -0.37
N LEU A 137 28.52 -3.73 0.34
CA LEU A 137 28.10 -4.00 1.72
C LEU A 137 29.11 -3.38 2.69
N ALA A 138 28.62 -2.89 3.83
CA ALA A 138 29.44 -2.55 4.97
C ALA A 138 29.55 -3.80 5.87
N TYR A 139 30.75 -4.38 5.97
CA TYR A 139 30.99 -5.52 6.84
C TYR A 139 31.11 -5.04 8.29
N THR A 140 30.20 -5.50 9.16
CA THR A 140 30.18 -5.21 10.60
C THR A 140 30.43 -6.46 11.44
N GLY A 141 30.96 -7.52 10.83
CA GLY A 141 31.35 -8.74 11.52
C GLY A 141 32.71 -8.61 12.21
N PRO A 142 33.16 -9.66 12.91
CA PRO A 142 34.50 -9.67 13.51
C PRO A 142 35.58 -9.59 12.42
N GLU A 143 36.74 -9.05 12.77
CA GLU A 143 37.94 -9.13 11.93
C GLU A 143 38.34 -10.59 11.66
N SER A 144 39.38 -10.78 10.84
CA SER A 144 39.94 -12.11 10.57
C SER A 144 40.21 -12.86 11.88
N ARG A 145 39.78 -14.12 11.94
CA ARG A 145 39.98 -14.99 13.10
C ARG A 145 40.72 -16.23 12.66
N ASP A 146 41.62 -16.69 13.51
CA ASP A 146 42.26 -17.99 13.30
C ASP A 146 41.23 -19.11 13.38
N TYR A 147 41.38 -20.10 12.51
CA TYR A 147 40.53 -21.28 12.51
C TYR A 147 40.89 -22.17 13.71
N ILE A 148 39.90 -22.53 14.52
CA ILE A 148 40.08 -23.47 15.65
C ILE A 148 39.71 -24.88 15.16
N PRO A 149 40.66 -25.85 15.16
CA PRO A 149 40.39 -27.26 14.87
C PRO A 149 39.26 -27.80 15.72
N ILE A 150 38.48 -28.76 15.21
CA ILE A 150 37.25 -29.21 15.87
C ILE A 150 37.49 -29.79 17.27
N GLU A 151 38.66 -30.39 17.48
CA GLU A 151 39.11 -30.97 18.75
C GLU A 151 39.48 -29.92 19.81
N GLN A 152 39.59 -28.64 19.41
CA GLN A 152 40.02 -27.51 20.24
C GLN A 152 38.95 -26.41 20.41
N ARG A 153 37.72 -26.66 19.93
CA ARG A 153 36.58 -25.74 20.03
C ARG A 153 35.88 -25.81 21.37
#